data_AF-A0A1T4K4Z9-F1
#
_entry.id   AF-A0A1T4K4Z9-F1
#
_cell.length_a   1.000
_cell.length_b   1.000
_cell.length_c   1.000
_cell.angle_alpha   90.00
_cell.angle_beta   90.00
_cell.angle_gamma   90.00
#
_symmetry.space_group_name_H-M   'P 1'
#
loop_
_entity.id
_entity.type
_entity.pdbx_description
1 polymer ?
#
loop_
_entity_poly.entity_id
_entity_poly.type
_entity_poly.pdbx_seq_one_letter_code
_entity_poly.pdbx_strand_id
1 'polypeptide(L)'
;MEDKNELNSHEITQMNLAYKRTDLSIIRTELAISNTKLSVEQTHLSFLRTIVSLIGSAATIYKALPALGVSNIFSSVLAIFLVLAAVYFIIRDRLTYPRLKAKIKDIEEQKERLVLERRYSEEADD
;
A
#
# COMPACT_ATOMS: atom_id res chain seq x y z
N MET A 1 43.14 -13.08 -35.24
CA MET A 1 43.12 -12.50 -33.87
C MET A 1 41.99 -11.47 -33.74
N GLU A 2 41.57 -10.79 -34.81
CA GLU A 2 40.37 -9.93 -34.87
C GLU A 2 39.08 -10.55 -34.27
N ASP A 3 38.70 -11.76 -34.68
CA ASP A 3 37.41 -12.38 -34.31
C ASP A 3 37.19 -12.52 -32.79
N LYS A 4 38.26 -12.77 -32.03
CA LYS A 4 38.18 -12.89 -30.57
C LYS A 4 37.95 -11.55 -29.88
N ASN A 5 38.38 -10.46 -30.51
CA ASN A 5 38.26 -9.12 -29.95
C ASN A 5 36.84 -8.55 -30.17
N GLU A 6 36.23 -8.85 -31.32
CA GLU A 6 34.83 -8.50 -31.60
C GLU A 6 33.85 -9.27 -30.69
N LEU A 7 34.10 -10.57 -30.46
CA LEU A 7 33.32 -11.37 -29.50
C LEU A 7 33.36 -10.79 -28.07
N ASN A 8 34.54 -10.43 -27.58
CA ASN A 8 34.68 -9.79 -26.26
C ASN A 8 33.95 -8.45 -26.20
N SER A 9 33.99 -7.64 -27.27
CA SER A 9 33.27 -6.36 -27.31
C SER A 9 31.74 -6.54 -27.27
N HIS A 10 31.23 -7.57 -27.94
CA HIS A 10 29.82 -7.92 -27.95
C HIS A 10 29.36 -8.42 -26.59
N GLU A 11 30.16 -9.22 -25.89
CA GLU A 11 29.86 -9.66 -24.53
C GLU A 11 29.82 -8.48 -23.53
N ILE A 12 30.80 -7.57 -23.59
CA ILE A 12 30.83 -6.37 -22.73
C ILE A 12 29.62 -5.47 -23.01
N THR A 13 29.23 -5.32 -24.28
CA THR A 13 28.07 -4.52 -24.68
C THR A 13 26.76 -5.13 -24.17
N GLN A 14 26.62 -6.46 -24.26
CA GLN A 14 25.47 -7.18 -23.72
C GLN A 14 25.41 -7.09 -22.19
N MET A 15 26.54 -7.18 -21.51
CA MET A 15 26.64 -7.02 -20.05
C MET A 15 26.23 -5.61 -19.60
N ASN A 16 26.69 -4.57 -20.30
CA ASN A 16 26.31 -3.18 -19.99
C ASN A 16 24.80 -2.94 -20.21
N LEU A 17 24.24 -3.49 -21.28
CA LEU A 17 22.79 -3.46 -21.54
C LEU A 17 21.99 -4.21 -20.48
N ALA A 18 22.49 -5.35 -20.01
CA ALA A 18 21.89 -6.10 -18.91
C ALA A 18 21.89 -5.29 -17.62
N TYR A 19 22.99 -4.61 -17.29
CA TYR A 19 23.09 -3.73 -16.13
C TYR A 19 22.06 -2.58 -16.19
N LYS A 20 22.01 -1.87 -17.32
CA LYS A 20 21.03 -0.79 -17.56
C LYS A 20 19.57 -1.26 -17.43
N ARG A 21 19.26 -2.48 -17.88
CA ARG A 21 17.91 -3.07 -17.73
C ARG A 21 17.58 -3.36 -16.27
N THR A 22 18.55 -3.84 -15.51
CA THR A 22 18.39 -4.10 -14.07
C THR A 22 18.16 -2.80 -13.29
N ASP A 23 18.95 -1.75 -13.56
CA ASP A 23 18.77 -0.45 -12.92
C ASP A 23 17.40 0.16 -13.22
N LEU A 24 16.95 0.07 -14.48
CA LEU A 24 15.61 0.54 -14.84
C LEU A 24 14.50 -0.27 -14.14
N SER A 25 14.72 -1.58 -13.95
CA SER A 25 13.80 -2.45 -13.21
C SER A 25 13.70 -2.07 -11.74
N ILE A 26 14.82 -1.66 -11.14
CA ILE A 26 14.89 -1.19 -9.75
C ILE A 26 14.10 0.10 -9.59
N ILE A 27 14.34 1.11 -10.45
CA ILE A 27 13.62 2.39 -10.41
C ILE A 27 12.10 2.16 -10.53
N ARG A 28 11.66 1.24 -11.41
CA ARG A 28 10.24 0.88 -11.54
C ARG A 28 9.67 0.26 -10.26
N THR A 29 10.45 -0.59 -9.61
CA THR A 29 10.06 -1.25 -8.36
C THR A 29 9.92 -0.24 -7.23
N GLU A 30 10.85 0.72 -7.13
CA GLU A 30 10.77 1.81 -6.15
C GLU A 30 9.51 2.67 -6.34
N LEU A 31 9.23 3.04 -7.59
CA LEU A 31 8.05 3.82 -7.93
C LEU A 31 6.75 3.04 -7.60
N ALA A 32 6.74 1.73 -7.84
CA ALA A 32 5.62 0.86 -7.50
C ALA A 32 5.39 0.75 -5.98
N ILE A 33 6.44 0.68 -5.18
CA ILE A 33 6.37 0.68 -3.71
C ILE A 33 5.81 2.02 -3.20
N SER A 34 6.30 3.14 -3.74
CA SER A 34 5.80 4.47 -3.38
C SER A 34 4.31 4.65 -3.72
N ASN A 35 3.89 4.21 -4.92
CA ASN A 35 2.48 4.21 -5.32
C ASN A 35 1.61 3.32 -4.41
N THR A 36 2.15 2.18 -3.96
CA THR A 36 1.45 1.28 -3.03
C THR A 36 1.23 1.97 -1.67
N LYS A 37 2.23 2.70 -1.14
CA LYS A 37 2.07 3.48 0.11
C LYS A 37 0.95 4.51 -0.01
N LEU A 38 0.98 5.31 -1.07
CA LEU A 38 -0.05 6.31 -1.35
C LEU A 38 -1.45 5.68 -1.47
N SER A 39 -1.54 4.53 -2.15
CA SER A 39 -2.80 3.78 -2.28
C SER A 39 -3.33 3.28 -0.93
N VAL A 40 -2.44 2.83 -0.04
CA VAL A 40 -2.80 2.40 1.33
C VAL A 40 -3.34 3.56 2.16
N GLU A 41 -2.69 4.73 2.09
CA GLU A 41 -3.15 5.93 2.79
C GLU A 41 -4.51 6.42 2.26
N GLN A 42 -4.70 6.41 0.94
CA GLN A 42 -5.99 6.73 0.32
C GLN A 42 -7.09 5.76 0.75
N THR A 43 -6.77 4.47 0.83
CA THR A 43 -7.72 3.46 1.31
C THR A 43 -8.11 3.73 2.75
N HIS A 44 -7.16 4.02 3.64
CA HIS A 44 -7.45 4.36 5.04
C HIS A 44 -8.35 5.60 5.17
N LEU A 45 -8.10 6.65 4.40
CA LEU A 45 -8.97 7.84 4.37
C LEU A 45 -10.37 7.53 3.84
N SER A 46 -10.47 6.69 2.81
CA SER A 46 -11.75 6.21 2.27
C SER A 46 -12.54 5.42 3.32
N PHE A 47 -11.87 4.53 4.06
CA PHE A 47 -12.45 3.77 5.17
C PHE A 47 -13.00 4.69 6.26
N LEU A 48 -12.21 5.68 6.69
CA LEU A 48 -12.64 6.68 7.68
C LEU A 48 -13.89 7.43 7.19
N ARG A 49 -13.93 7.81 5.91
CA ARG A 49 -15.09 8.46 5.29
C ARG A 49 -16.33 7.57 5.30
N THR A 50 -16.18 6.28 5.01
CA THR A 50 -17.29 5.31 5.08
C THR A 50 -17.82 5.19 6.50
N ILE A 51 -16.95 5.11 7.51
CA ILE A 51 -17.35 5.07 8.92
C ILE A 51 -18.15 6.32 9.30
N VAL A 52 -17.66 7.50 8.94
CA VAL A 52 -18.35 8.78 9.22
C VAL A 52 -19.71 8.83 8.50
N SER A 53 -19.79 8.37 7.25
CA SER A 53 -21.04 8.29 6.50
C SER A 53 -22.04 7.31 7.12
N LEU A 54 -21.56 6.17 7.65
CA LEU A 54 -22.39 5.17 8.31
C LEU A 54 -22.96 5.70 9.64
N ILE A 55 -22.15 6.43 10.41
CA ILE A 55 -22.60 7.09 11.64
C ILE A 55 -23.60 8.21 11.31
N GLY A 56 -23.33 9.00 10.27
CA GLY A 56 -24.24 10.07 9.82
C GLY A 56 -25.59 9.52 9.39
N SER A 57 -25.60 8.46 8.58
CA SER A 57 -26.84 7.79 8.16
C SER A 57 -27.58 7.15 9.33
N ALA A 58 -26.88 6.54 10.30
CA ALA A 58 -27.51 6.04 11.53
C ALA A 58 -28.20 7.17 12.33
N ALA A 59 -27.56 8.33 12.44
CA ALA A 59 -28.13 9.50 13.12
C ALA A 59 -29.34 10.08 12.36
N THR A 60 -29.25 10.15 11.02
CA THR A 60 -30.38 10.57 10.18
C THR A 60 -31.55 9.60 10.31
N ILE A 61 -31.30 8.29 10.28
CA ILE A 61 -32.33 7.25 10.43
C ILE A 61 -33.00 7.37 11.80
N TYR A 62 -32.21 7.49 12.86
CA TYR A 62 -32.73 7.61 14.23
C TYR A 62 -33.69 8.79 14.39
N LYS A 63 -33.42 9.93 13.74
CA LYS A 63 -34.26 11.14 13.84
C LYS A 63 -35.38 11.22 12.80
N ALA A 64 -35.15 10.74 11.58
CA ALA A 64 -36.08 10.88 10.46
C ALA A 64 -37.14 9.78 10.41
N LEU A 65 -36.80 8.51 10.70
CA LEU A 65 -37.78 7.42 10.64
C LEU A 65 -38.97 7.59 11.61
N PRO A 66 -38.75 8.02 12.87
CA PRO A 66 -39.86 8.32 13.79
C PRO A 66 -40.77 9.45 13.29
N ALA A 67 -40.19 10.45 12.61
CA ALA A 67 -40.94 11.56 12.04
C ALA A 67 -41.77 11.17 10.81
N LEU A 68 -41.44 10.05 10.14
CA LEU A 68 -42.18 9.47 9.02
C LEU A 68 -43.24 8.43 9.45
N GLY A 69 -43.44 8.20 10.76
CA GLY A 69 -44.45 7.27 11.27
C GLY A 69 -43.98 5.81 11.36
N VAL A 70 -42.68 5.55 11.26
CA VAL A 70 -42.10 4.22 11.48
C VAL A 70 -41.95 3.95 12.98
N SER A 71 -42.10 2.69 13.39
CA SER A 71 -41.87 2.23 14.75
C SER A 71 -40.53 2.72 15.33
N ASN A 72 -40.57 3.37 16.48
CA ASN A 72 -39.39 3.82 17.24
C ASN A 72 -38.42 2.66 17.55
N ILE A 73 -38.97 1.45 17.73
CA ILE A 73 -38.20 0.24 18.02
C ILE A 73 -37.40 -0.18 16.78
N PHE A 74 -38.02 -0.16 15.60
CA PHE A 74 -37.34 -0.52 14.35
C PHE A 74 -36.22 0.47 14.02
N SER A 75 -36.49 1.78 14.17
CA SER A 75 -35.48 2.83 13.96
C SER A 75 -34.29 2.67 14.92
N SER A 76 -34.55 2.39 16.20
CA SER A 76 -33.51 2.17 17.21
C SER A 76 -32.67 0.92 16.91
N VAL A 77 -33.30 -0.21 16.55
CA VAL A 77 -32.60 -1.45 16.20
C VAL A 77 -31.73 -1.26 14.96
N LEU A 78 -32.24 -0.59 13.92
CA LEU A 78 -31.49 -0.30 12.70
C LEU A 78 -30.30 0.63 12.97
N ALA A 79 -30.47 1.65 13.82
CA ALA A 79 -29.38 2.53 14.23
C ALA A 79 -28.29 1.76 15.01
N ILE A 80 -28.67 0.90 15.96
CA ILE A 80 -27.73 0.06 16.72
C ILE A 80 -26.97 -0.88 15.78
N PHE A 81 -27.64 -1.48 14.80
CA PHE A 81 -27.00 -2.32 13.79
C PHE A 81 -25.95 -1.56 12.96
N LEU A 82 -26.25 -0.33 12.52
CA LEU A 82 -25.30 0.50 11.78
C LEU A 82 -24.09 0.92 12.65
N VAL A 83 -24.32 1.21 13.93
CA VAL A 83 -23.23 1.49 14.88
C VAL A 83 -22.36 0.26 15.10
N LEU A 84 -22.94 -0.94 15.26
CA LEU A 84 -22.20 -2.19 15.36
C LEU A 84 -21.38 -2.48 14.08
N ALA A 85 -21.96 -2.23 12.91
CA ALA A 85 -21.26 -2.35 11.63
C ALA A 85 -20.08 -1.37 11.55
N ALA A 86 -20.26 -0.11 12.00
CA ALA A 86 -19.18 0.88 12.07
C ALA A 86 -18.05 0.41 13.00
N VAL A 87 -18.39 -0.09 14.20
CA VAL A 87 -17.42 -0.61 15.18
C VAL A 87 -16.68 -1.82 14.62
N TYR A 88 -17.38 -2.76 13.98
CA TYR A 88 -16.76 -3.91 13.32
C TYR A 88 -15.78 -3.48 12.23
N PHE A 89 -16.15 -2.49 11.42
CA PHE A 89 -15.28 -1.92 10.39
C PHE A 89 -14.03 -1.28 10.99
N ILE A 90 -14.16 -0.51 12.08
CA ILE A 90 -13.04 0.08 12.82
C ILE A 90 -12.08 -1.00 13.34
N ILE A 91 -12.61 -2.06 13.96
CA ILE A 91 -11.80 -3.15 14.50
C ILE A 91 -11.02 -3.85 13.39
N ARG A 92 -11.69 -4.16 12.28
CA ARG A 92 -11.07 -4.85 11.13
C ARG A 92 -10.02 -3.98 10.43
N ASP A 93 -10.26 -2.68 10.32
CA ASP A 93 -9.31 -1.71 9.77
C ASP A 93 -8.07 -1.59 10.66
N ARG A 94 -8.27 -1.44 11.99
CA ARG A 94 -7.18 -1.38 12.99
C ARG A 94 -6.33 -2.64 13.05
N LEU A 95 -6.87 -3.81 12.72
CA LEU A 95 -6.12 -5.09 12.66
C LEU A 95 -5.33 -5.27 11.37
N THR A 96 -5.83 -4.73 10.25
CA THR A 96 -5.22 -4.96 8.91
C THR A 96 -4.10 -3.95 8.63
N TYR A 97 -4.27 -2.70 9.03
CA TYR A 97 -3.32 -1.62 8.82
C TYR A 97 -1.89 -1.85 9.38
N PRO A 98 -1.70 -2.33 10.64
CA PRO A 98 -0.36 -2.49 11.20
C PRO A 98 0.46 -3.58 10.49
N ARG A 99 -0.20 -4.65 10.03
CA ARG A 99 0.47 -5.74 9.28
C ARG A 99 0.98 -5.26 7.93
N LEU A 100 0.21 -4.41 7.26
CA LEU A 100 0.58 -3.87 5.95
C LEU A 100 1.72 -2.87 6.08
N LYS A 101 1.67 -1.99 7.08
CA LYS A 101 2.74 -1.03 7.38
C LYS A 101 4.05 -1.74 7.76
N ALA A 102 3.97 -2.82 8.55
CA ALA A 102 5.13 -3.62 8.93
C ALA A 102 5.80 -4.29 7.71
N LYS A 103 5.01 -4.88 6.80
CA LYS A 103 5.54 -5.46 5.55
C LYS A 103 6.20 -4.43 4.65
N ILE A 104 5.61 -3.25 4.51
CA ILE A 104 6.18 -2.18 3.69
C ILE A 104 7.51 -1.68 4.28
N LYS A 105 7.60 -1.56 5.61
CA LYS A 105 8.83 -1.16 6.29
C LYS A 105 9.95 -2.20 6.13
N ASP A 106 9.63 -3.49 6.27
CA ASP A 106 10.59 -4.58 6.10
C ASP A 106 11.17 -4.63 4.67
N ILE A 107 10.32 -4.41 3.66
CA ILE A 107 10.76 -4.31 2.26
C ILE A 107 11.72 -3.12 2.06
N GLU A 108 11.50 -2.01 2.75
CA GLU A 108 12.39 -0.84 2.68
C GLU A 108 13.73 -1.08 3.37
N GLU A 109 13.73 -1.68 4.56
CA GLU A 109 14.97 -2.04 5.27
C GLU A 109 15.80 -3.06 4.46
N GLN A 110 15.16 -4.04 3.84
CA GLN A 110 15.84 -5.00 2.95
C GLN A 110 16.46 -4.28 1.74
N LYS A 111 15.74 -3.34 1.14
CA LYS A 111 16.26 -2.54 0.04
C LYS A 111 17.46 -1.70 0.45
N GLU A 112 17.39 -0.98 1.57
CA GLU A 112 18.50 -0.16 2.07
C GLU A 112 19.75 -1.01 2.33
N ARG A 113 19.59 -2.20 2.91
CA ARG A 113 20.70 -3.16 3.12
C ARG A 113 21.34 -3.58 1.80
N LEU A 114 20.53 -3.93 0.79
CA LEU A 114 21.03 -4.32 -0.53
C LEU A 114 21.76 -3.18 -1.26
N VAL A 115 21.28 -1.94 -1.11
CA VAL A 115 21.93 -0.76 -1.68
C VAL A 115 23.27 -0.50 -0.99
N LEU A 116 23.33 -0.63 0.34
CA LEU A 116 24.58 -0.50 1.10
C LEU A 116 25.58 -1.59 0.72
N GLU A 117 25.14 -2.85 0.65
CA GLU A 117 25.98 -3.99 0.27
C GLU A 117 26.57 -3.82 -1.14
N ARG A 118 25.77 -3.37 -2.12
CA ARG A 118 26.28 -3.03 -3.46
C ARG A 118 27.28 -1.87 -3.42
N ARG A 119 27.05 -0.85 -2.60
CA ARG A 119 27.99 0.28 -2.50
C ARG A 119 29.32 -0.14 -1.88
N TYR A 120 29.29 -0.99 -0.85
CA TYR A 120 30.50 -1.56 -0.25
C TYR A 120 31.25 -2.49 -1.21
N SER A 121 30.56 -3.25 -2.07
CA SER A 121 31.24 -4.06 -3.09
C SER A 121 31.91 -3.21 -4.17
N GLU A 122 31.27 -2.11 -4.61
CA GLU A 122 31.89 -1.18 -5.57
C GLU A 122 33.12 -0.47 -4.97
N GLU A 123 33.07 -0.04 -3.71
CA GLU A 123 34.22 0.59 -3.03
C GLU A 123 35.36 -0.38 -2.69
N ALA A 124 35.12 -1.70 -2.70
CA ALA A 124 36.14 -2.71 -2.43
C ALA A 124 36.89 -3.19 -3.69
N ASP A 125 36.32 -2.94 -4.87
CA ASP A 125 36.91 -3.29 -6.17
C ASP A 125 37.71 -2.13 -6.81
N ASP A 126 37.59 -0.90 -6.28
CA ASP A 126 38.40 0.31 -6.62
C ASP A 126 39.69 0.42 -5.79
#